data_AF-A0AAV6YMY3-F1
#
_entry.id   AF-A0AAV6YMY3-F1
#
_cell.length_a   1.000
_cell.length_b   1.000
_cell.length_c   1.000
_cell.angle_alpha   90.00
_cell.angle_beta   90.00
_cell.angle_gamma   90.00
#
_symmetry.space_group_name_H-M   'P 1'
#
loop_
_entity.id
_entity.type
_entity.pdbx_description
1 polymer ?
#
loop_
_entity_poly.entity_id
_entity_poly.type
_entity_poly.pdbx_seq_one_letter_code
_entity_poly.pdbx_strand_id
1 'polypeptide(L)'
;QVETEAEGEVCLQYNFKDELLKNSIRFPLKVEKVERPTVHRLAAKTLISDLESGKDSESEEVKKRILETSLQSGVISSLTAFVAVNKDTKTVVEGPAVRRDIPAPSNS
;
A
#
# COMPACT_ATOMS: atom_id res chain seq x y z
N GLN A 1 -8.98 -0.30 -30.23
CA GLN A 1 -8.70 0.78 -29.26
C GLN A 1 -7.25 0.61 -28.84
N VAL A 2 -6.40 1.60 -29.06
CA VAL A 2 -4.98 1.54 -28.70
C VAL A 2 -4.88 1.97 -27.23
N GLU A 3 -4.58 1.03 -26.32
CA GLU A 3 -4.25 1.35 -24.94
C GLU A 3 -2.88 2.04 -24.96
N THR A 4 -2.85 3.37 -24.82
CA THR A 4 -1.61 4.13 -24.68
C THR A 4 -1.04 3.84 -23.29
N GLU A 5 -0.04 2.97 -23.19
CA GLU A 5 0.71 2.78 -21.93
C GLU A 5 1.34 4.13 -21.55
N ALA A 6 0.94 4.70 -20.41
CA ALA A 6 1.57 5.90 -19.89
C ALA A 6 3.02 5.57 -19.51
N GLU A 7 3.98 6.48 -19.73
CA GLU A 7 5.40 6.27 -19.39
C GLU A 7 5.86 7.33 -18.38
N GLY A 8 6.71 6.91 -17.44
CA GLY A 8 7.39 7.78 -16.49
C GLY A 8 8.87 7.89 -16.84
N GLU A 9 9.47 9.04 -16.59
CA GLU A 9 10.90 9.27 -16.77
C GLU A 9 11.53 9.76 -15.46
N VAL A 10 12.62 9.12 -15.03
CA VAL A 10 13.49 9.60 -13.95
C VAL A 10 14.77 10.13 -14.57
N CYS A 11 15.10 11.40 -14.28
CA CYS A 11 16.36 12.03 -14.68
C CYS A 11 17.26 12.23 -13.46
N LEU A 12 18.49 11.75 -13.52
CA LEU A 12 19.57 12.05 -12.59
C LEU A 12 20.57 12.97 -13.28
N GLN A 13 20.73 14.18 -12.77
CA GLN A 13 21.69 15.15 -13.26
C GLN A 13 22.76 15.43 -12.20
N TYR A 14 24.03 15.30 -12.55
CA TYR A 14 25.15 15.45 -11.62
C TYR A 14 26.40 16.00 -12.32
N ASN A 15 27.26 16.69 -11.57
CA ASN A 15 28.56 17.14 -12.05
C ASN A 15 29.62 16.09 -11.72
N PHE A 16 30.38 15.66 -12.71
CA PHE A 16 31.52 14.76 -12.54
C PHE A 16 32.72 15.35 -13.27
N LYS A 17 33.79 15.66 -12.53
CA LYS A 17 35.02 16.28 -13.08
C LYS A 17 34.72 17.54 -13.93
N ASP A 18 33.90 18.44 -13.38
CA ASP A 18 33.46 19.69 -14.02
C ASP A 18 32.61 19.52 -15.29
N GLU A 19 32.17 18.30 -15.60
CA GLU A 19 31.21 18.02 -16.67
C GLU A 19 29.83 17.67 -16.09
N LEU A 20 28.80 18.32 -16.61
CA LEU A 20 27.40 18.09 -16.22
C LEU A 20 26.84 16.89 -16.99
N LEU A 21 26.68 15.77 -16.30
CA LEU A 21 26.16 14.52 -16.85
C LEU A 21 24.68 14.36 -16.50
N LYS A 22 23.91 13.81 -17.44
CA LYS A 22 22.49 13.50 -17.27
C LYS A 22 22.24 12.03 -17.64
N ASN A 23 21.74 11.26 -16.69
CA ASN A 23 21.26 9.90 -16.91
C ASN A 23 19.74 9.88 -16.78
N SER A 24 19.06 9.47 -17.85
CA SER A 24 17.60 9.30 -17.86
C SER A 24 17.23 7.82 -17.97
N ILE A 25 16.26 7.39 -17.16
CA ILE A 25 15.65 6.06 -17.25
C ILE A 25 14.15 6.25 -17.46
N ARG A 26 13.60 5.60 -18.49
CA ARG A 26 12.16 5.53 -18.73
C ARG A 26 11.61 4.20 -18.24
N PHE A 27 10.43 4.23 -17.67
CA PHE A 27 9.74 3.02 -17.19
C PHE A 27 8.25 3.11 -17.53
N PRO A 28 7.62 1.98 -17.88
CA PRO A 28 6.20 1.98 -18.21
C PRO A 28 5.37 2.17 -16.93
N LEU A 29 4.44 3.12 -16.95
CA LEU A 29 3.40 3.28 -15.93
C LEU A 29 2.26 2.31 -16.27
N LYS A 30 2.52 1.03 -16.08
CA LYS A 30 1.45 0.03 -16.08
C LYS A 30 0.64 0.27 -14.82
N VAL A 31 -0.47 0.98 -14.97
CA VAL A 31 -1.56 0.88 -13.99
C VAL A 31 -2.06 -0.54 -14.14
N GLU A 32 -1.50 -1.44 -13.35
CA GLU A 32 -2.04 -2.77 -13.17
C GLU A 32 -3.55 -2.56 -12.93
N LYS A 33 -4.42 -3.23 -13.69
CA LYS A 33 -5.87 -3.22 -13.43
C LYS A 33 -6.05 -3.96 -12.11
N VAL A 34 -5.66 -3.33 -11.00
CA VAL A 34 -5.84 -3.85 -9.67
C VAL A 34 -7.34 -3.99 -9.54
N GLU A 35 -7.82 -5.22 -9.36
CA GLU A 35 -9.26 -5.59 -9.31
C GLU A 35 -10.05 -4.86 -8.20
N ARG A 36 -9.43 -3.90 -7.49
CA ARG A 36 -10.05 -2.96 -6.57
C ARG A 36 -9.42 -1.58 -6.76
N PRO A 37 -10.20 -0.52 -7.07
CA PRO A 37 -9.68 0.82 -7.26
C PRO A 37 -8.84 1.25 -6.06
N THR A 38 -7.67 1.85 -6.28
CA THR A 38 -6.82 2.43 -5.22
C THR A 38 -7.61 3.36 -4.30
N VAL A 39 -8.60 4.06 -4.85
CA VAL A 39 -9.56 4.91 -4.15
C VAL A 39 -10.44 4.13 -3.15
N HIS A 40 -10.88 2.91 -3.48
CA HIS A 40 -11.69 2.09 -2.57
C HIS A 40 -10.89 1.65 -1.34
N ARG A 41 -9.63 1.21 -1.55
CA ARG A 41 -8.73 0.87 -0.45
C ARG A 41 -8.41 2.07 0.43
N LEU A 42 -8.23 3.25 -0.19
CA LEU A 42 -8.01 4.49 0.53
C LEU A 42 -9.24 4.86 1.39
N ALA A 43 -10.43 4.84 0.79
CA ALA A 43 -11.69 5.12 1.51
C ALA A 43 -11.92 4.15 2.68
N ALA A 44 -11.67 2.86 2.46
CA ALA A 44 -11.77 1.85 3.52
C ALA A 44 -10.74 2.09 4.63
N LYS A 45 -9.49 2.43 4.29
CA LYS A 45 -8.45 2.74 5.28
C LYS A 45 -8.81 3.97 6.12
N THR A 46 -9.32 5.03 5.49
CA THR A 46 -9.80 6.22 6.19
C THR A 46 -10.94 5.87 7.13
N LEU A 47 -11.96 5.15 6.64
CA LEU A 47 -13.10 4.73 7.46
C LEU A 47 -12.67 3.87 8.66
N ILE A 48 -11.77 2.90 8.45
CA ILE A 48 -11.22 2.09 9.55
C ILE A 48 -10.49 2.98 10.57
N SER A 49 -9.64 3.90 10.12
CA SER A 49 -8.90 4.81 11.00
C SER A 49 -9.84 5.71 11.83
N ASP A 50 -10.93 6.20 11.22
CA ASP A 50 -11.92 7.03 11.89
C ASP A 50 -12.70 6.24 12.96
N LEU A 51 -13.05 4.98 12.66
CA LEU A 51 -13.73 4.10 13.62
C LEU A 51 -12.82 3.71 14.79
N GLU A 52 -11.53 3.49 14.53
CA GLU A 52 -10.53 3.13 15.56
C GLU A 52 -10.19 4.32 16.47
N SER A 53 -10.18 5.55 15.95
CA SER A 53 -9.91 6.76 16.73
C SER A 53 -11.16 7.36 17.41
N GLY A 54 -12.34 6.82 17.10
CA GLY A 54 -13.61 7.26 17.66
C GLY A 54 -13.76 6.95 19.16
N LYS A 55 -14.63 7.70 19.83
CA LYS A 55 -14.97 7.51 21.25
C LYS A 55 -15.64 6.16 21.53
N ASP A 56 -16.32 5.61 20.52
CA ASP A 56 -17.03 4.33 20.60
C ASP A 56 -16.20 3.17 20.02
N SER A 57 -14.89 3.33 19.87
CA SER A 57 -13.99 2.30 19.31
C SER A 57 -14.05 0.96 20.05
N GLU A 58 -14.39 0.97 21.34
CA GLU A 58 -14.54 -0.24 22.16
C GLU A 58 -15.92 -0.91 22.05
N SER A 59 -16.91 -0.25 21.43
CA SER A 59 -18.25 -0.83 21.24
C SER A 59 -18.21 -2.01 20.26
N GLU A 60 -18.97 -3.06 20.57
CA GLU A 60 -19.03 -4.28 19.76
C GLU A 60 -19.60 -4.01 18.36
N GLU A 61 -20.52 -3.05 18.24
CA GLU A 61 -21.07 -2.61 16.97
C GLU A 61 -19.99 -1.99 16.07
N VAL A 62 -19.11 -1.17 16.65
CA VAL A 62 -17.99 -0.53 15.94
C VAL A 62 -16.94 -1.56 15.54
N LYS A 63 -16.56 -2.47 16.45
CA LYS A 63 -15.62 -3.56 16.15
C LYS A 63 -16.12 -4.45 15.02
N LYS A 64 -17.41 -4.80 15.03
CA LYS A 64 -18.04 -5.59 13.96
C LYS A 64 -17.94 -4.87 12.62
N ARG A 65 -18.23 -3.57 12.59
CA ARG A 65 -18.14 -2.76 11.37
C ARG A 65 -16.71 -2.65 10.84
N ILE A 66 -15.72 -2.51 11.74
CA ILE A 66 -14.29 -2.53 11.38
C ILE A 66 -13.92 -3.87 10.74
N LEU A 67 -14.33 -4.99 11.35
CA LEU A 67 -14.06 -6.35 10.85
C LEU A 67 -14.67 -6.58 9.45
N GLU A 68 -15.93 -6.23 9.26
CA GLU A 68 -16.62 -6.37 7.96
C GLU A 68 -15.95 -5.51 6.87
N THR A 69 -15.65 -4.25 7.19
CA THR A 69 -14.99 -3.32 6.26
C THR A 69 -13.61 -3.82 5.87
N SER A 70 -12.83 -4.28 6.85
CA SER A 70 -11.49 -4.83 6.64
C SER A 70 -11.52 -6.05 5.72
N LEU A 71 -12.40 -7.02 5.99
CA LEU A 71 -12.51 -8.25 5.21
C LEU A 71 -12.97 -7.98 3.77
N GLN A 72 -13.96 -7.10 3.59
CA GLN A 72 -14.47 -6.77 2.25
C GLN A 72 -13.45 -5.99 1.43
N SER A 73 -12.78 -5.00 2.04
CA SER A 73 -11.83 -4.14 1.33
C SER A 73 -10.44 -4.76 1.17
N GLY A 74 -10.08 -5.76 1.99
CA GLY A 74 -8.72 -6.30 2.05
C GLY A 74 -7.73 -5.32 2.66
N VAL A 75 -8.19 -4.46 3.57
CA VAL A 75 -7.37 -3.49 4.30
C VAL A 75 -7.21 -3.95 5.74
N ILE A 76 -5.98 -4.01 6.23
CA ILE A 76 -5.68 -4.38 7.62
C ILE A 76 -6.25 -3.32 8.58
N SER A 77 -6.81 -3.78 9.69
CA SER A 77 -7.22 -2.99 10.86
C SER A 77 -6.51 -3.51 12.11
N SER A 78 -6.68 -2.83 13.24
CA SER A 78 -6.26 -3.29 14.57
C SER A 78 -6.82 -4.67 14.96
N LEU A 79 -7.90 -5.11 14.31
CA LEU A 79 -8.59 -6.37 14.58
C LEU A 79 -8.23 -7.49 13.59
N THR A 80 -7.43 -7.22 12.56
CA THR A 80 -7.14 -8.18 11.48
C THR A 80 -5.66 -8.21 11.12
N ALA A 81 -5.21 -9.31 10.54
CA ALA A 81 -3.86 -9.43 9.99
C ALA A 81 -3.86 -10.39 8.80
N PHE A 82 -2.94 -10.19 7.86
CA PHE A 82 -2.70 -11.16 6.79
C PHE A 82 -1.72 -12.23 7.24
N VAL A 83 -2.15 -13.49 7.15
CA VAL A 83 -1.31 -14.66 7.42
C VAL A 83 -0.94 -15.30 6.10
N ALA A 84 0.35 -15.37 5.81
CA ALA A 84 0.85 -16.07 4.64
C ALA A 84 0.82 -17.59 4.90
N VAL A 85 0.26 -18.35 3.96
CA VAL A 85 0.20 -19.82 4.01
C VAL A 85 0.84 -20.36 2.74
N ASN A 86 1.74 -21.33 2.89
CA ASN A 86 2.36 -22.00 1.76
C ASN A 86 1.31 -22.90 1.07
N LYS A 87 1.17 -22.78 -0.25
CA LYS A 87 0.14 -23.48 -1.03
C LYS A 87 0.37 -25.00 -1.09
N ASP A 88 1.62 -25.45 -1.03
CA ASP A 88 2.01 -26.85 -1.16
C ASP A 88 1.92 -27.58 0.19
N THR A 89 2.51 -26.99 1.23
CA THR A 89 2.56 -27.60 2.57
C THR A 89 1.32 -27.30 3.41
N LYS A 90 0.49 -26.31 3.02
CA LYS A 90 -0.64 -25.77 3.79
C LYS A 90 -0.27 -25.31 5.20
N THR A 91 1.01 -25.03 5.44
CA THR A 91 1.51 -24.53 6.72
C THR A 91 1.66 -23.01 6.67
N VAL A 92 1.51 -22.36 7.83
CA VAL A 92 1.78 -20.93 7.98
C VAL A 92 3.24 -20.67 7.63
N VAL A 93 3.49 -19.65 6.83
CA VAL A 93 4.84 -19.19 6.52
C VAL A 93 5.31 -18.35 7.70
N GLU A 94 6.26 -18.89 8.46
CA GLU A 94 6.97 -18.14 9.49
C GLU A 94 7.97 -17.19 8.80
N GLY A 95 7.53 -15.96 8.56
CA GLY A 95 8.41 -14.89 8.12
C GLY A 95 9.09 -14.23 9.33
N PRO A 96 10.35 -13.78 9.23
CA PRO A 96 10.90 -12.92 10.27
C PRO A 96 10.04 -11.65 10.33
N ALA A 97 9.53 -11.32 11.50
CA ALA A 97 8.77 -10.10 11.77
C ALA A 97 9.69 -8.87 11.72
N VAL A 98 10.31 -8.62 10.56
CA VAL A 98 11.14 -7.45 10.34
C VAL A 98 10.20 -6.27 10.18
N ARG A 99 10.00 -5.53 11.28
CA ARG A 99 9.38 -4.22 11.24
C ARG A 99 10.18 -3.35 10.27
N ARG A 100 9.55 -2.96 9.15
CA ARG A 100 10.11 -1.96 8.24
C ARG A 100 9.51 -0.63 8.64
N ASP A 101 10.31 0.23 9.28
CA ASP A 101 9.94 1.63 9.41
C ASP A 101 10.03 2.25 8.01
N ILE A 102 8.87 2.52 7.41
CA ILE A 102 8.78 3.22 6.14
C ILE A 102 9.00 4.70 6.46
N PRO A 103 10.10 5.33 6.02
CA PRO A 103 10.32 6.74 6.28
C PRO A 103 9.16 7.54 5.67
N ALA A 104 8.49 8.33 6.50
CA ALA A 104 7.52 9.30 6.01
C ALA A 104 8.27 10.36 5.20
N PRO A 105 7.72 10.85 4.07
CA PRO A 105 8.34 11.94 3.33
C PRO A 105 8.51 13.15 4.26
N SER A 106 9.76 13.57 4.48
CA SER A 106 10.07 14.80 5.21
C SER A 106 9.64 15.98 4.35
N ASN A 107 8.58 16.64 4.78
CA ASN A 107 8.16 17.93 4.28
C ASN A 107 9.15 18.99 4.78
N SER A 108 10.25 19.17 4.04
CA SER A 108 11.18 20.31 4.14
C SER A 108 10.81 21.40 3.14
#